data_AF-A0A3D2HX55-F1
#
_entry.id   AF-A0A3D2HX55-F1
#
_cell.length_a   1.000
_cell.length_b   1.000
_cell.length_c   1.000
_cell.angle_alpha   90.00
_cell.angle_beta   90.00
_cell.angle_gamma   90.00
#
_symmetry.space_group_name_H-M   'P 1'
#
loop_
_entity.id
_entity.type
_entity.pdbx_description
1 polymer ?
#
loop_
_entity_poly.entity_id
_entity_poly.type
_entity_poly.pdbx_seq_one_letter_code
_entity_poly.pdbx_strand_id
1 'polypeptide(L)'
;DEDTQADMYLAAVETLRGRGFRQYEISNFCRKGLVSRHNMKYWTGGEYLGFGPGASSDFAGKRFTLKRDLQAYISGIRDGGDIMEDLQEIPIRERAGEYLMLRLRTSQGIEREEYEKTFLLPFDPLEDVLEKQRRLFHATQTDTGRWVLTPKGYLVSNDIITDLLLAQDNSAPLKRV
;
A
#
# COMPACT_ATOMS: atom_id res chain seq x y z
N ASP A 1 -7.95 1.11 26.17
CA ASP A 1 -7.48 2.48 25.93
C ASP A 1 -6.42 2.44 24.83
N GLU A 2 -6.32 3.49 24.02
CA GLU A 2 -5.44 3.56 22.84
C GLU A 2 -3.96 3.43 23.24
N ASP A 3 -3.56 4.07 24.34
CA ASP A 3 -2.20 4.00 24.89
C ASP A 3 -1.80 2.56 25.22
N THR A 4 -2.70 1.79 25.84
CA THR A 4 -2.44 0.38 26.15
C THR A 4 -2.25 -0.44 24.88
N GLN A 5 -3.03 -0.18 23.83
CA GLN A 5 -2.87 -0.88 22.54
C GLN A 5 -1.54 -0.55 21.88
N ALA A 6 -1.11 0.72 21.92
CA ALA A 6 0.18 1.16 21.44
C ALA A 6 1.34 0.46 22.17
N ASP A 7 1.29 0.42 23.50
CA ASP A 7 2.30 -0.26 24.32
C ASP A 7 2.36 -1.76 24.03
N MET A 8 1.21 -2.42 23.91
CA MET A 8 1.13 -3.84 23.55
C MET A 8 1.72 -4.11 22.17
N TYR A 9 1.44 -3.26 21.18
CA TYR A 9 2.01 -3.38 19.85
C TYR A 9 3.54 -3.24 19.88
N LEU A 10 4.06 -2.21 20.55
CA LEU A 10 5.51 -1.99 20.64
C LEU A 10 6.21 -3.15 21.39
N ALA A 11 5.60 -3.64 22.47
CA ALA A 11 6.09 -4.81 23.19
C ALA A 11 6.10 -6.07 22.31
N ALA A 12 5.08 -6.27 21.48
CA ALA A 12 5.02 -7.39 20.54
C ALA A 12 6.11 -7.30 19.47
N VAL A 13 6.31 -6.11 18.88
CA VAL A 13 7.38 -5.86 17.90
C VAL A 13 8.75 -6.23 18.46
N GLU A 14 9.07 -5.74 19.66
CA GLU A 14 10.38 -5.98 20.28
C GLU A 14 10.55 -7.45 20.69
N THR A 15 9.53 -8.05 21.29
CA THR A 15 9.53 -9.44 21.70
C THR A 15 9.75 -10.39 20.51
N LEU A 16 9.03 -10.15 19.40
CA LEU A 16 9.15 -10.95 18.19
C LEU A 16 10.51 -10.76 17.52
N ARG A 17 11.03 -9.52 17.51
CA ARG A 17 12.37 -9.21 17.01
C ARG A 17 13.45 -9.99 17.76
N GLY A 18 13.38 -10.02 19.09
CA GLY A 18 14.28 -10.79 19.96
C GLY A 18 14.22 -12.31 19.72
N ARG A 19 13.10 -12.81 19.18
CA ARG A 19 12.91 -14.23 18.81
C ARG A 19 13.23 -14.53 17.34
N GLY A 20 13.87 -13.61 16.63
CA GLY A 20 14.31 -13.79 15.24
C GLY A 20 13.23 -13.58 14.18
N PHE A 21 12.07 -13.04 14.56
CA PHE A 21 11.08 -12.57 13.61
C PHE A 21 11.41 -11.14 13.17
N ARG A 22 10.96 -10.77 11.98
CA ARG A 22 11.06 -9.43 11.42
C ARG A 22 9.68 -9.02 10.95
N GLN A 23 9.27 -7.81 11.31
CA GLN A 23 8.08 -7.20 10.75
C GLN A 23 8.35 -6.91 9.28
N TYR A 24 7.52 -7.45 8.39
CA TYR A 24 7.63 -7.19 6.95
C TYR A 24 6.50 -6.30 6.42
N GLU A 25 5.43 -6.17 7.20
CA GLU A 25 4.33 -5.25 7.01
C GLU A 25 3.63 -4.93 8.34
N ILE A 26 2.78 -3.92 8.33
CA ILE A 26 2.16 -3.25 9.50
C ILE A 26 1.61 -4.22 10.56
N SER A 27 1.10 -5.37 10.16
CA SER A 27 0.43 -6.35 11.01
C SER A 27 1.11 -7.72 11.08
N ASN A 28 2.10 -8.03 10.24
CA ASN A 28 2.70 -9.36 10.17
C ASN A 28 4.22 -9.40 10.28
N PHE A 29 4.65 -10.53 10.85
CA PHE A 29 6.03 -10.85 11.17
C PHE A 29 6.37 -12.22 10.60
N CYS A 30 7.61 -12.39 10.13
CA CYS A 30 8.08 -13.69 9.68
C CYS A 30 9.55 -13.89 10.04
N ARG A 31 10.01 -15.14 10.00
CA ARG A 31 11.45 -15.42 9.94
C ARG A 31 11.96 -15.17 8.52
N LYS A 32 13.28 -14.97 8.39
CA LYS A 32 13.93 -14.76 7.09
C LYS A 32 13.47 -15.80 6.06
N GLY A 33 13.04 -15.35 4.89
CA GLY A 33 12.60 -16.19 3.78
C GLY A 33 11.14 -16.67 3.86
N LEU A 34 10.39 -16.34 4.91
CA LEU A 34 9.00 -16.77 5.11
C LEU A 34 7.97 -15.64 4.94
N VAL A 35 8.30 -14.64 4.12
CA VAL A 35 7.38 -13.54 3.81
C VAL A 35 6.17 -14.07 3.04
N SER A 36 4.96 -13.69 3.45
CA SER A 36 3.73 -14.08 2.74
C SER A 36 3.71 -13.46 1.34
N ARG A 37 3.78 -14.33 0.31
CA ARG A 37 3.66 -13.93 -1.09
C ARG A 37 2.30 -13.30 -1.38
N HIS A 38 1.24 -13.83 -0.76
CA HIS A 38 -0.13 -13.33 -0.93
C HIS A 38 -0.25 -11.91 -0.38
N ASN A 39 0.13 -11.66 0.88
CA ASN A 39 0.05 -10.33 1.47
C ASN A 39 0.90 -9.32 0.68
N MET A 40 2.14 -9.70 0.37
CA MET A 40 3.04 -8.78 -0.34
C MET A 40 2.52 -8.43 -1.72
N LYS A 41 1.84 -9.34 -2.42
CA LYS A 41 1.22 -9.02 -3.72
C LYS A 41 0.27 -7.83 -3.62
N TYR A 42 -0.59 -7.80 -2.60
CA TYR A 42 -1.50 -6.67 -2.39
C TYR A 42 -0.76 -5.42 -1.92
N TRP A 43 0.16 -5.56 -0.96
CA TRP A 43 0.92 -4.43 -0.43
C TRP A 43 1.88 -3.78 -1.45
N THR A 44 2.27 -4.50 -2.50
CA THR A 44 3.06 -3.97 -3.60
C THR A 44 2.22 -3.50 -4.79
N GLY A 45 0.88 -3.53 -4.69
CA GLY A 45 -0.01 -3.15 -5.80
C GLY A 45 0.04 -4.10 -6.99
N GLY A 46 0.35 -5.38 -6.78
CA GLY A 46 0.45 -6.37 -7.84
C GLY A 46 -0.93 -6.78 -8.39
N GLU A 47 -1.03 -6.90 -9.71
CA GLU A 47 -2.29 -7.21 -10.39
C GLU A 47 -2.89 -8.56 -10.00
N TYR A 48 -4.20 -8.63 -9.86
CA TYR A 48 -4.92 -9.86 -9.52
C TYR A 48 -6.28 -9.94 -10.21
N LEU A 49 -6.71 -11.18 -10.46
CA LEU A 49 -8.05 -11.52 -10.92
C LEU A 49 -8.76 -12.27 -9.81
N GLY A 50 -9.93 -11.77 -9.42
CA GLY A 50 -10.88 -12.47 -8.58
C GLY A 50 -11.85 -13.29 -9.42
N PHE A 51 -12.28 -14.43 -8.89
CA PHE A 51 -13.26 -15.30 -9.54
C PHE A 51 -14.40 -15.62 -8.60
N GLY A 52 -15.61 -15.76 -9.16
CA GLY A 52 -16.85 -15.95 -8.43
C GLY A 52 -17.69 -14.66 -8.27
N PRO A 53 -18.94 -14.78 -7.85
CA PRO A 53 -19.84 -13.64 -7.69
C PRO A 53 -19.28 -12.60 -6.72
N GLY A 54 -19.29 -11.33 -7.12
CA GLY A 54 -18.80 -10.21 -6.31
C GLY A 54 -17.28 -10.11 -6.19
N ALA A 55 -16.51 -10.95 -6.89
CA ALA A 55 -15.06 -10.94 -6.78
C ALA A 55 -14.47 -9.67 -7.39
N SER A 56 -13.60 -8.99 -6.65
CA SER A 56 -12.86 -7.82 -7.13
C SER A 56 -11.61 -8.24 -7.91
N SER A 57 -11.23 -7.42 -8.88
CA SER A 57 -10.02 -7.56 -9.68
C SER A 57 -9.35 -6.21 -9.88
N ASP A 58 -8.04 -6.24 -10.01
CA ASP A 58 -7.22 -5.12 -10.42
C ASP A 58 -6.21 -5.64 -11.45
N PHE A 59 -6.49 -5.44 -12.73
CA PHE A 59 -5.77 -6.10 -13.81
C PHE A 59 -5.79 -5.26 -15.09
N ALA A 60 -4.65 -5.19 -15.78
CA ALA A 60 -4.46 -4.45 -17.02
C ALA A 60 -4.89 -2.96 -16.91
N GLY A 61 -4.55 -2.33 -15.78
CA GLY A 61 -4.89 -0.93 -15.50
C GLY A 61 -6.36 -0.68 -15.14
N LYS A 62 -7.18 -1.72 -15.03
CA LYS A 62 -8.61 -1.63 -14.73
C LYS A 62 -8.94 -2.26 -13.40
N ARG A 63 -9.85 -1.62 -12.66
CA ARG A 63 -10.48 -2.19 -11.47
C ARG A 63 -11.92 -2.54 -11.81
N PHE A 64 -12.34 -3.73 -11.43
CA PHE A 64 -13.70 -4.21 -11.68
C PHE A 64 -14.10 -5.24 -10.64
N THR A 65 -15.40 -5.41 -10.48
CA THR A 65 -16.02 -6.51 -9.74
C THR A 65 -16.71 -7.44 -10.73
N LEU A 66 -16.93 -8.68 -10.32
CA LEU A 66 -17.85 -9.57 -11.02
C LEU A 66 -19.24 -9.43 -10.41
N LYS A 67 -20.29 -9.61 -11.20
CA LYS A 67 -21.69 -9.50 -10.76
C LYS A 67 -21.90 -10.18 -9.41
N ARG A 68 -22.41 -9.41 -8.44
CA ARG A 68 -22.68 -9.91 -7.08
C ARG A 68 -23.86 -10.88 -7.03
N ASP A 69 -24.86 -10.67 -7.89
CA ASP A 69 -26.01 -11.56 -7.98
C ASP A 69 -25.60 -12.92 -8.55
N LEU A 70 -25.84 -13.97 -7.77
CA LEU A 70 -25.41 -15.33 -8.10
C LEU A 70 -26.07 -15.83 -9.41
N GLN A 71 -27.36 -15.53 -9.62
CA GLN A 71 -28.07 -16.01 -10.81
C GLN A 71 -27.60 -15.28 -12.06
N ALA A 72 -27.40 -13.97 -11.98
CA ALA A 72 -26.86 -13.15 -13.06
C ALA A 72 -25.40 -13.53 -13.40
N TYR A 73 -24.59 -13.88 -12.39
CA TYR A 73 -23.25 -14.40 -12.60
C TYR A 73 -23.28 -15.75 -13.34
N ILE A 74 -24.10 -16.70 -12.85
CA ILE A 74 -24.20 -18.04 -13.45
C ILE A 74 -24.74 -17.97 -14.88
N SER A 75 -25.81 -17.20 -15.12
CA SER A 75 -26.37 -17.03 -16.47
C SER A 75 -25.38 -16.34 -17.40
N GLY A 76 -24.70 -15.29 -16.94
CA GLY A 76 -23.66 -14.60 -17.71
C GLY A 76 -22.55 -15.55 -18.14
N ILE A 77 -22.02 -16.38 -17.24
CA ILE A 77 -21.00 -17.39 -17.59
C ILE A 77 -21.56 -18.42 -18.58
N ARG A 78 -22.71 -19.02 -18.29
CA ARG A 78 -23.27 -20.12 -19.08
C ARG A 78 -23.63 -19.69 -20.49
N ASP A 79 -24.22 -18.50 -20.62
CA ASP A 79 -24.79 -18.01 -21.87
C ASP A 79 -23.80 -17.13 -22.65
N GLY A 80 -22.56 -16.96 -22.15
CA GLY A 80 -21.51 -16.15 -22.76
C GLY A 80 -21.79 -14.64 -22.68
N GLY A 81 -22.60 -14.22 -21.71
CA GLY A 81 -22.98 -12.84 -21.47
C GLY A 81 -21.99 -12.06 -20.59
N ASP A 82 -22.31 -10.79 -20.35
CA ASP A 82 -21.49 -9.92 -19.51
C ASP A 82 -21.63 -10.28 -18.02
N ILE A 83 -20.49 -10.42 -17.34
CA ILE A 83 -20.35 -10.73 -15.92
C ILE A 83 -19.61 -9.64 -15.14
N MET A 84 -19.18 -8.56 -15.81
CA MET A 84 -18.48 -7.46 -15.18
C MET A 84 -19.45 -6.50 -14.49
N GLU A 85 -18.98 -5.90 -13.41
CA GLU A 85 -19.64 -4.87 -12.61
C GLU A 85 -18.56 -3.87 -12.16
N ASP A 86 -18.94 -2.61 -11.88
CA ASP A 86 -18.04 -1.55 -11.41
C ASP A 86 -16.69 -1.40 -12.18
N LEU A 87 -16.70 -1.59 -13.50
CA LEU A 87 -15.51 -1.49 -14.34
C LEU A 87 -15.05 -0.03 -14.48
N GLN A 88 -13.83 0.27 -14.03
CA GLN A 88 -13.23 1.59 -14.14
C GLN A 88 -11.72 1.52 -14.44
N GLU A 89 -11.24 2.50 -15.20
CA GLU A 89 -9.81 2.78 -15.34
C GLU A 89 -9.36 3.65 -14.16
N ILE A 90 -8.22 3.31 -13.57
CA ILE A 90 -7.70 4.03 -12.41
C ILE A 90 -6.67 5.06 -12.88
N PRO A 91 -6.89 6.37 -12.68
CA PRO A 91 -5.94 7.40 -13.06
C PRO A 91 -4.56 7.19 -12.44
N ILE A 92 -3.50 7.56 -13.16
CA ILE A 92 -2.11 7.38 -12.70
C ILE A 92 -1.82 8.08 -11.37
N ARG A 93 -2.48 9.21 -11.11
CA ARG A 93 -2.39 9.93 -9.83
C ARG A 93 -2.99 9.12 -8.68
N GLU A 94 -4.15 8.52 -8.89
CA GLU A 94 -4.76 7.63 -7.89
C GLU A 94 -3.86 6.42 -7.62
N ARG A 95 -3.25 5.83 -8.66
CA ARG A 95 -2.23 4.77 -8.51
C ARG A 95 -1.02 5.22 -7.68
N ALA A 96 -0.58 6.46 -7.87
CA ALA A 96 0.50 7.03 -7.07
C ALA A 96 0.09 7.14 -5.59
N GLY A 97 -1.14 7.55 -5.30
CA GLY A 97 -1.70 7.57 -3.95
C GLY A 97 -1.80 6.17 -3.33
N GLU A 98 -2.26 5.18 -4.10
CA GLU A 98 -2.30 3.77 -3.70
C GLU A 98 -0.91 3.23 -3.37
N TYR A 99 0.10 3.59 -4.16
CA TYR A 99 1.49 3.24 -3.88
C TYR A 99 1.93 3.78 -2.52
N LEU A 100 1.69 5.06 -2.22
CA LEU A 100 2.04 5.64 -0.91
C LEU A 100 1.31 4.91 0.22
N MET A 101 0.01 4.70 0.05
CA MET A 101 -0.88 4.10 1.02
C MET A 101 -0.51 2.64 1.33
N LEU A 102 -0.22 1.84 0.31
CA LEU A 102 0.07 0.41 0.48
C LEU A 102 1.54 0.17 0.84
N ARG A 103 2.46 0.83 0.15
CA ARG A 103 3.89 0.51 0.24
C ARG A 103 4.51 0.95 1.56
N LEU A 104 4.08 2.09 2.13
CA LEU A 104 4.52 2.55 3.46
C LEU A 104 4.05 1.64 4.60
N ARG A 105 3.01 0.83 4.39
CA ARG A 105 2.59 -0.21 5.34
C ARG A 105 3.48 -1.45 5.28
N THR A 106 4.50 -1.47 4.43
CA THR A 106 5.52 -2.53 4.38
C THR A 106 6.84 -2.05 4.96
N SER A 107 7.71 -2.99 5.31
CA SER A 107 9.09 -2.69 5.70
C SER A 107 9.97 -2.30 4.50
N GLN A 108 9.46 -2.41 3.26
CA GLN A 108 10.17 -2.00 2.05
C GLN A 108 10.01 -0.50 1.78
N GLY A 109 8.90 0.10 2.25
CA GLY A 109 8.65 1.53 2.12
C GLY A 109 8.70 2.05 0.68
N ILE A 110 8.94 3.34 0.53
CA ILE A 110 8.89 4.05 -0.76
C ILE A 110 10.22 4.69 -1.12
N GLU A 111 10.44 4.95 -2.40
CA GLU A 111 11.64 5.64 -2.88
C GLU A 111 11.32 6.61 -4.02
N ARG A 112 12.17 7.64 -4.12
CA ARG A 112 12.06 8.72 -5.11
C ARG A 112 12.07 8.20 -6.54
N GLU A 113 13.08 7.43 -6.91
CA GLU A 113 13.27 7.01 -8.31
C GLU A 113 12.10 6.15 -8.80
N GLU A 114 11.68 5.15 -8.01
CA GLU A 114 10.51 4.31 -8.30
C GLU A 114 9.25 5.17 -8.48
N TYR A 115 9.02 6.12 -7.57
CA TYR A 115 7.82 6.96 -7.60
C TYR A 115 7.80 7.91 -8.79
N GLU A 116 8.86 8.69 -9.01
CA GLU A 116 8.93 9.69 -10.08
C GLU A 116 8.89 9.03 -11.45
N LYS A 117 9.61 7.90 -11.63
CA LYS A 117 9.63 7.15 -12.90
C LYS A 117 8.30 6.50 -13.23
N THR A 118 7.60 5.97 -12.23
CA THR A 118 6.34 5.23 -12.43
C THR A 118 5.17 6.19 -12.65
N PHE A 119 5.08 7.24 -11.83
CA PHE A 119 3.88 8.09 -11.78
C PHE A 119 4.07 9.46 -12.44
N LEU A 120 5.30 9.84 -12.77
CA LEU A 120 5.64 11.17 -13.31
C LEU A 120 5.17 12.32 -12.40
N LEU A 121 5.17 12.08 -11.09
CA LEU A 121 4.85 13.05 -10.04
C LEU A 121 6.11 13.35 -9.23
N PRO A 122 6.32 14.60 -8.77
CA PRO A 122 7.51 14.97 -8.01
C PRO A 122 7.50 14.30 -6.63
N PHE A 123 8.67 13.86 -6.15
CA PHE A 123 8.81 13.29 -4.82
C PHE A 123 9.14 14.33 -3.74
N ASP A 124 9.66 15.50 -4.10
CA ASP A 124 10.07 16.54 -3.13
C ASP A 124 9.00 16.88 -2.08
N PRO A 125 7.71 17.08 -2.46
CA PRO A 125 6.68 17.40 -1.47
C PRO A 125 6.41 16.25 -0.49
N LEU A 126 6.63 15.01 -0.92
CA LEU A 126 6.50 13.83 -0.06
C LEU A 126 7.70 13.73 0.89
N GLU A 127 8.89 14.01 0.39
CA GLU A 127 10.12 14.01 1.19
C GLU A 127 10.06 15.06 2.31
N ASP A 128 9.48 16.24 2.05
CA ASP A 128 9.26 17.26 3.09
C ASP A 128 8.37 16.74 4.23
N VAL A 129 7.34 15.96 3.92
CA VAL A 129 6.47 15.32 4.93
C VAL A 129 7.26 14.25 5.70
N LEU A 130 7.96 13.38 4.99
CA LEU A 130 8.73 12.28 5.58
C LEU A 130 9.87 12.78 6.48
N GLU A 131 10.50 13.88 6.11
CA GLU A 131 11.55 14.53 6.88
C GLU A 131 11.02 15.12 8.20
N LYS A 132 9.81 15.69 8.20
CA LYS A 132 9.12 16.09 9.44
C LYS A 132 8.84 14.87 10.32
N GLN A 133 8.34 13.78 9.74
CA GLN A 133 8.06 12.54 10.46
C GLN A 133 9.33 11.86 10.99
N ARG A 134 10.46 12.01 10.30
CA ARG A 134 11.78 11.54 10.78
C ARG A 134 12.21 12.24 12.06
N ARG A 135 11.99 13.56 12.17
CA ARG A 135 12.27 14.34 13.39
C ARG A 135 11.42 13.90 14.58
N LEU A 136 10.25 13.31 14.32
CA LEU A 136 9.36 12.70 15.32
C LEU A 136 9.66 11.21 15.56
N PHE A 137 10.71 10.65 14.95
CA PHE A 137 11.05 9.22 14.99
C PHE A 137 9.98 8.28 14.40
N HIS A 138 9.08 8.80 13.57
CA HIS A 138 8.05 8.01 12.90
C HIS A 138 8.52 7.43 11.57
N ALA A 139 9.44 8.09 10.88
CA ALA A 139 10.02 7.61 9.63
C ALA A 139 11.55 7.55 9.72
N THR A 140 12.17 6.75 8.87
CA THR A 140 13.63 6.72 8.69
C THR A 140 13.97 6.31 7.25
N GLN A 141 15.22 6.48 6.87
CA GLN A 141 15.76 5.93 5.63
C GLN A 141 16.53 4.64 5.89
N THR A 142 16.41 3.71 4.97
CA THR A 142 17.25 2.51 4.88
C THR A 142 18.61 2.87 4.25
N ASP A 143 19.58 1.95 4.32
CA ASP A 143 20.89 2.13 3.69
C ASP A 143 20.81 2.32 2.15
N THR A 144 19.71 1.86 1.54
CA THR A 144 19.45 2.04 0.11
C THR A 144 18.67 3.33 -0.20
N GLY A 145 18.46 4.21 0.77
CA GLY A 145 17.76 5.49 0.60
C GLY A 145 16.23 5.41 0.59
N ARG A 146 15.64 4.21 0.80
CA ARG A 146 14.17 4.07 0.88
C ARG A 146 13.64 4.61 2.19
N TRP A 147 12.53 5.33 2.12
CA TRP A 147 11.78 5.84 3.26
C TRP A 147 10.85 4.76 3.81
N VAL A 148 11.02 4.42 5.10
CA VAL A 148 10.23 3.42 5.82
C VAL A 148 9.68 4.00 7.12
N LEU A 149 8.55 3.46 7.59
CA LEU A 149 8.02 3.79 8.91
C LEU A 149 8.75 2.98 9.99
N THR A 150 8.99 3.62 11.14
CA THR A 150 9.43 2.93 12.34
C THR A 150 8.25 2.22 13.01
N PRO A 151 8.46 1.36 14.02
CA PRO A 151 7.36 0.82 14.81
C PRO A 151 6.45 1.92 15.39
N LYS A 152 7.01 3.06 15.82
CA LYS A 152 6.21 4.21 16.27
C LYS A 152 5.44 4.85 15.12
N GLY A 153 6.06 4.96 13.94
CA GLY A 153 5.38 5.46 12.74
C GLY A 153 4.22 4.60 12.29
N TYR A 154 4.27 3.28 12.48
CA TYR A 154 3.14 2.41 12.15
C TYR A 154 1.88 2.71 12.98
N LEU A 155 2.04 3.09 14.25
CA LEU A 155 0.93 3.46 15.13
C LEU A 155 0.13 4.66 14.61
N VAL A 156 0.81 5.60 13.96
CA VAL A 156 0.23 6.84 13.41
C VAL A 156 0.25 6.85 11.87
N SER A 157 0.37 5.68 11.25
CA SER A 157 0.60 5.57 9.80
C SER A 157 -0.51 6.16 8.96
N ASN A 158 -1.76 6.09 9.42
CA ASN A 158 -2.90 6.66 8.71
C ASN A 158 -2.78 8.18 8.56
N ASP A 159 -2.34 8.88 9.60
CA ASP A 159 -2.18 10.33 9.57
C ASP A 159 -1.02 10.73 8.66
N ILE A 160 0.11 10.01 8.76
CA ILE A 160 1.27 10.22 7.88
C ILE A 160 0.88 10.03 6.41
N ILE A 161 0.14 8.97 6.11
CA ILE A 161 -0.32 8.69 4.75
C ILE A 161 -1.29 9.77 4.28
N THR A 162 -2.17 10.27 5.14
CA THR A 162 -3.09 11.36 4.81
C THR A 162 -2.33 12.63 4.43
N ASP A 163 -1.32 13.02 5.22
CA ASP A 163 -0.46 14.16 4.91
C ASP A 163 0.28 14.01 3.58
N LEU A 164 0.75 12.80 3.27
CA LEU A 164 1.41 12.48 2.00
C LEU A 164 0.46 12.57 0.81
N LEU A 165 -0.78 12.08 0.95
CA LEU A 165 -1.79 12.20 -0.09
C LEU A 165 -2.16 13.66 -0.35
N LEU A 166 -2.31 14.47 0.71
CA LEU A 166 -2.52 15.92 0.59
C LEU A 166 -1.35 16.62 -0.12
N ALA A 167 -0.11 16.24 0.20
CA ALA A 167 1.07 16.78 -0.48
C ALA A 167 1.10 16.39 -1.97
N GLN A 168 0.75 15.13 -2.30
CA GLN A 168 0.64 14.67 -3.68
C GLN A 168 -0.43 15.44 -4.46
N ASP A 169 -1.64 15.60 -3.91
CA ASP A 169 -2.75 16.26 -4.58
C ASP A 169 -2.45 17.71 -4.95
N ASN A 170 -1.69 18.40 -4.11
CA ASN A 170 -1.23 19.77 -4.36
C ASN A 170 -0.03 19.87 -5.33
N SER A 171 0.52 18.74 -5.79
CA SER A 171 1.71 18.70 -6.64
C SER A 171 1.36 18.71 -8.13
N ALA A 172 2.08 19.55 -8.89
CA ALA A 172 2.03 19.55 -10.35
C ALA A 172 2.86 18.40 -10.95
N PRO A 173 2.40 17.72 -12.02
CA PRO A 173 3.18 16.65 -12.67
C PRO A 173 4.53 17.13 -13.20
N LEU A 174 5.51 16.21 -13.23
CA LEU A 174 6.80 16.47 -13.87
C LEU A 174 6.61 16.65 -15.38
N LYS A 175 7.27 17.67 -15.96
CA LYS A 175 7.27 17.84 -17.42
C LYS A 175 8.04 16.67 -18.04
N ARG A 176 7.44 16.01 -19.04
CA ARG A 176 8.20 15.08 -19.89
C ARG A 176 9.29 15.88 -20.61
N VAL A 177 10.54 15.51 -20.40
CA VAL A 177 11.69 15.96 -21.21
C VAL A 177 11.73 15.16 -22.50
#